data_AF-A0A6J5FB00-F1
#
_entry.id   AF-A0A6J5FB00-F1
#
_cell.length_a   1.000
_cell.length_b   1.000
_cell.length_c   1.000
_cell.angle_alpha   90.00
_cell.angle_beta   90.00
_cell.angle_gamma   90.00
#
_symmetry.space_group_name_H-M   'P 1'
#
loop_
_entity.id
_entity.type
_entity.pdbx_description
1 polymer ?
#
loop_
_entity_poly.entity_id
_entity_poly.type
_entity_poly.pdbx_seq_one_letter_code
_entity_poly.pdbx_strand_id
1 'polypeptide(L)'
;MTPSTVRGPKLPSSSNTSLARPSAGPVSSARTRPAAPPSAPMLEGLQGHTRNRDMTSRTCIRLGAQQAPFRGNSRTPNESIIHRFNRGEVGINDVLRVTTACIRKLGNDYEHAIACLEALQRCRHPRTGEGVSPDIVNYNATISACAKAARADEALKLFAHLQQHGATRGAFPDTITYSAAISACEKATRADDALRLFDDLLLHGPRHDVFPNTITYSAAISACEKAARADDALRLFDHLLQHGPERRVFPDTICYSAVISACEKAARANDALRLFDHLLQHGPARGILPDAITYNAVISTCDKADRQSDISRLLDDGIKRGIFQSPLGFDADRNRLDLHEIAILTSPTRSDDPAGVHPAVARAIFGRLLKQGVIGESTSFVVGQHGHGSLRTALAACMEQQGWPPTHPYDAQGHPNRGVLVADRALVDAGVTENAPGGHQTQAPVLEPNAVRHSGNDDIRTPLPIDVRRIRQVP
;
A
#
# COMPACT_ATOMS: atom_id res chain seq x y z
N MET A 1 -29.65 38.82 -24.53
CA MET A 1 -30.89 38.98 -25.31
C MET A 1 -31.24 37.62 -25.91
N THR A 2 -32.45 37.17 -25.64
CA THR A 2 -33.05 35.87 -25.99
C THR A 2 -33.59 35.91 -27.45
N PRO A 3 -34.38 34.92 -27.94
CA PRO A 3 -33.94 33.93 -28.93
C PRO A 3 -34.88 33.90 -30.16
N SER A 4 -34.71 32.95 -31.09
CA SER A 4 -35.80 32.60 -32.03
C SER A 4 -35.82 31.13 -32.41
N THR A 5 -36.93 30.52 -31.99
CA THR A 5 -37.51 29.18 -32.20
C THR A 5 -38.06 28.95 -33.61
N VAL A 6 -37.92 27.73 -34.14
CA VAL A 6 -38.84 27.11 -35.13
C VAL A 6 -38.90 25.60 -34.83
N ARG A 7 -39.94 25.11 -34.14
CA ARG A 7 -41.11 24.32 -34.64
C ARG A 7 -40.78 23.07 -35.48
N GLY A 8 -41.15 21.89 -34.96
CA GLY A 8 -41.27 20.63 -35.71
C GLY A 8 -42.69 20.39 -36.29
N PRO A 9 -42.92 19.19 -36.86
CA PRO A 9 -44.24 18.53 -36.81
C PRO A 9 -44.13 17.04 -36.41
N LYS A 10 -44.88 16.57 -35.41
CA LYS A 10 -46.18 15.85 -35.45
C LYS A 10 -46.14 14.40 -35.96
N LEU A 11 -46.49 13.50 -35.03
CA LEU A 11 -46.93 12.11 -35.16
C LEU A 11 -48.16 11.94 -36.09
N PRO A 12 -48.47 10.69 -36.45
CA PRO A 12 -49.84 10.19 -36.30
C PRO A 12 -49.97 8.94 -35.39
N SER A 13 -51.01 9.01 -34.56
CA SER A 13 -51.86 7.97 -33.95
C SER A 13 -52.35 6.93 -34.99
N SER A 14 -52.89 5.73 -34.73
CA SER A 14 -53.40 4.99 -33.55
C SER A 14 -53.93 3.63 -34.05
N SER A 15 -54.13 2.67 -33.12
CA SER A 15 -55.18 1.63 -33.03
C SER A 15 -54.61 0.21 -32.86
N ASN A 16 -54.61 -0.40 -31.67
CA ASN A 16 -55.70 -1.01 -30.87
C ASN A 16 -56.04 -2.47 -31.23
N THR A 17 -55.74 -3.40 -30.30
CA THR A 17 -56.50 -4.62 -29.91
C THR A 17 -55.64 -5.35 -28.85
N SER A 18 -55.93 -5.32 -27.53
CA SER A 18 -57.02 -5.91 -26.72
C SER A 18 -57.04 -7.45 -26.69
N LEU A 19 -56.83 -8.02 -25.48
CA LEU A 19 -57.30 -9.29 -24.87
C LEU A 19 -56.20 -9.82 -23.92
N ALA A 20 -56.41 -10.35 -22.72
CA ALA A 20 -57.41 -10.26 -21.66
C ALA A 20 -56.75 -10.86 -20.40
N ARG A 21 -57.06 -10.32 -19.21
CA ARG A 21 -56.79 -10.98 -17.91
C ARG A 21 -57.89 -12.01 -17.61
N PRO A 22 -57.66 -12.90 -16.63
CA PRO A 22 -58.69 -12.98 -15.58
C PRO A 22 -58.11 -12.94 -14.16
N SER A 23 -58.90 -12.30 -13.31
CA SER A 23 -58.85 -12.26 -11.85
C SER A 23 -59.74 -13.35 -11.24
N ALA A 24 -59.34 -13.94 -10.12
CA ALA A 24 -60.25 -14.55 -9.16
C ALA A 24 -59.72 -14.34 -7.73
N GLY A 25 -60.64 -13.93 -6.84
CA GLY A 25 -60.38 -13.43 -5.49
C GLY A 25 -60.25 -14.51 -4.40
N PRO A 26 -60.37 -14.11 -3.11
CA PRO A 26 -59.69 -14.76 -1.99
C PRO A 26 -60.58 -15.69 -1.16
N VAL A 27 -59.98 -16.64 -0.45
CA VAL A 27 -60.63 -17.38 0.65
C VAL A 27 -59.64 -17.57 1.80
N SER A 28 -60.06 -17.15 3.00
CA SER A 28 -59.36 -17.34 4.28
C SER A 28 -59.49 -18.77 4.80
N SER A 29 -58.51 -19.27 5.56
CA SER A 29 -58.71 -19.68 6.96
C SER A 29 -57.56 -20.53 7.52
N ALA A 30 -57.41 -20.41 8.85
CA ALA A 30 -56.95 -21.41 9.81
C ALA A 30 -55.44 -21.78 9.88
N ARG A 31 -54.83 -21.22 10.93
CA ARG A 31 -53.72 -21.80 11.71
C ARG A 31 -53.98 -23.25 12.09
N THR A 32 -53.00 -24.13 11.91
CA THR A 32 -52.78 -25.31 12.75
C THR A 32 -51.28 -25.65 12.80
N ARG A 33 -50.72 -25.66 14.02
CA ARG A 33 -49.39 -26.19 14.33
C ARG A 33 -49.43 -27.72 14.22
N PRO A 34 -48.38 -28.41 13.74
CA PRO A 34 -48.25 -29.84 13.98
C PRO A 34 -47.55 -30.13 15.31
N ALA A 35 -48.10 -31.13 15.99
CA ALA A 35 -47.78 -31.62 17.31
C ALA A 35 -46.49 -32.46 17.37
N ALA A 36 -45.91 -32.52 18.56
CA ALA A 36 -44.83 -33.44 18.93
C ALA A 36 -45.36 -34.89 19.06
N PRO A 37 -44.56 -35.93 18.72
CA PRO A 37 -44.86 -37.30 19.09
C PRO A 37 -44.11 -37.74 20.38
N PRO A 38 -44.56 -38.84 21.01
CA PRO A 38 -44.49 -39.05 22.46
C PRO A 38 -43.25 -39.82 22.94
N SER A 39 -43.06 -39.77 24.26
CA SER A 39 -41.98 -40.41 25.03
C SER A 39 -42.29 -41.86 25.41
N ALA A 40 -41.22 -42.69 25.40
CA ALA A 40 -40.92 -43.88 26.25
C ALA A 40 -41.57 -45.24 25.86
N PRO A 41 -40.88 -46.41 26.03
CA PRO A 41 -40.23 -46.82 27.28
C PRO A 41 -38.79 -47.40 27.19
N MET A 42 -38.21 -47.53 28.38
CA MET A 42 -36.92 -48.14 28.73
C MET A 42 -36.82 -49.61 28.28
N LEU A 43 -35.62 -50.01 27.85
CA LEU A 43 -35.05 -51.31 28.15
C LEU A 43 -33.53 -51.14 28.32
N GLU A 44 -33.07 -51.40 29.54
CA GLU A 44 -31.68 -51.49 29.95
C GLU A 44 -30.98 -52.71 29.32
N GLY A 45 -29.66 -52.60 29.15
CA GLY A 45 -28.78 -53.75 29.15
C GLY A 45 -27.99 -54.00 27.86
N LEU A 46 -26.87 -53.29 27.69
CA LEU A 46 -25.52 -53.88 27.69
C LEU A 46 -24.48 -52.83 27.28
N GLN A 47 -23.57 -52.58 28.21
CA GLN A 47 -22.46 -51.65 28.11
C GLN A 47 -21.44 -52.14 27.07
N GLY A 48 -21.01 -51.23 26.19
CA GLY A 48 -19.95 -51.48 25.21
C GLY A 48 -19.52 -50.20 24.49
N HIS A 49 -18.83 -49.32 25.22
CA HIS A 49 -18.02 -48.19 24.73
C HIS A 49 -18.49 -47.40 23.50
N THR A 50 -19.39 -46.45 23.74
CA THR A 50 -19.55 -45.27 22.89
C THR A 50 -18.46 -44.24 23.19
N ARG A 51 -17.70 -43.83 22.18
CA ARG A 51 -17.20 -42.45 22.04
C ARG A 51 -16.95 -42.12 20.56
N ASN A 52 -17.99 -42.33 19.76
CA ASN A 52 -18.12 -41.67 18.48
C ASN A 52 -18.69 -40.26 18.77
N ARG A 53 -17.82 -39.25 18.81
CA ARG A 53 -18.24 -37.85 18.86
C ARG A 53 -17.82 -37.20 17.56
N ASP A 54 -18.85 -36.76 16.83
CA ASP A 54 -18.79 -35.90 15.66
C ASP A 54 -17.66 -34.85 15.75
N MET A 55 -16.53 -35.13 15.08
CA MET A 55 -15.62 -34.07 14.66
C MET A 55 -16.23 -33.40 13.44
N THR A 56 -17.17 -32.49 13.70
CA THR A 56 -17.65 -31.55 12.69
C THR A 56 -16.49 -30.71 12.14
N SER A 57 -16.61 -30.27 10.89
CA SER A 57 -15.66 -29.45 10.12
C SER A 57 -14.98 -28.30 10.91
N ARG A 58 -15.60 -27.83 12.00
CA ARG A 58 -15.06 -26.82 12.92
C ARG A 58 -13.88 -27.30 13.78
N THR A 59 -13.78 -28.59 14.11
CA THR A 59 -12.70 -29.12 14.97
C THR A 59 -11.37 -29.19 14.23
N CYS A 60 -11.36 -29.57 12.95
CA CYS A 60 -10.17 -29.50 12.09
C CYS A 60 -9.72 -28.06 11.85
N ILE A 61 -10.66 -27.10 11.80
CA ILE A 61 -10.36 -25.67 11.65
C ILE A 61 -9.75 -25.07 12.92
N ARG A 62 -10.18 -25.51 14.12
CA ARG A 62 -9.65 -25.06 15.42
C ARG A 62 -8.30 -25.67 15.79
N LEU A 63 -8.02 -26.91 15.43
CA LEU A 63 -6.73 -27.55 15.74
C LEU A 63 -5.55 -26.90 14.99
N GLY A 64 -5.80 -26.16 13.92
CA GLY A 64 -4.79 -25.34 13.23
C GLY A 64 -4.56 -23.94 13.84
N ALA A 65 -4.99 -23.68 15.08
CA ALA A 65 -4.83 -22.39 15.76
C ALA A 65 -3.66 -22.36 16.77
N GLN A 66 -2.90 -23.44 16.91
CA GLN A 66 -1.70 -23.47 17.78
C GLN A 66 -0.46 -23.67 16.92
N GLN A 67 0.35 -22.62 16.81
CA GLN A 67 1.68 -22.64 16.21
C GLN A 67 2.63 -23.47 17.09
N ALA A 68 3.24 -24.50 16.51
CA ALA A 68 4.49 -25.10 16.98
C ALA A 68 5.18 -25.80 15.80
N PRO A 69 6.52 -25.87 15.75
CA PRO A 69 7.22 -26.61 14.72
C PRO A 69 6.94 -28.11 14.91
N PHE A 70 6.17 -28.69 14.00
CA PHE A 70 5.73 -30.09 14.10
C PHE A 70 6.91 -31.05 13.98
N ARG A 71 7.30 -31.67 15.10
CA ARG A 71 8.11 -32.89 15.13
C ARG A 71 7.20 -34.10 15.36
N GLY A 72 7.24 -35.06 14.44
CA GLY A 72 6.76 -36.45 14.61
C GLY A 72 5.39 -36.78 14.01
N ASN A 73 5.38 -37.50 12.88
CA ASN A 73 4.29 -38.33 12.29
C ASN A 73 2.83 -37.82 12.24
N SER A 74 2.55 -36.55 12.54
CA SER A 74 1.20 -35.99 12.42
C SER A 74 0.94 -35.59 10.96
N ARG A 75 0.01 -36.29 10.30
CA ARG A 75 -0.48 -35.91 8.96
C ARG A 75 -0.96 -34.47 8.96
N THR A 76 -0.57 -33.69 7.95
CA THR A 76 -1.10 -32.33 7.79
C THR A 76 -2.63 -32.36 7.67
N PRO A 77 -3.36 -31.28 7.98
CA PRO A 77 -4.81 -31.26 7.84
C PRO A 77 -5.28 -31.61 6.41
N ASN A 78 -4.49 -31.24 5.40
CA ASN A 78 -4.72 -31.61 4.00
C ASN A 78 -4.45 -33.10 3.74
N GLU A 79 -3.37 -33.68 4.27
CA GLU A 79 -3.13 -35.13 4.17
C GLU A 79 -4.22 -35.94 4.89
N SER A 80 -4.69 -35.45 6.02
CA SER A 80 -5.73 -36.10 6.82
C SER A 80 -7.06 -36.17 6.09
N ILE A 81 -7.52 -35.05 5.50
CA ILE A 81 -8.77 -35.05 4.72
C ILE A 81 -8.66 -35.88 3.43
N ILE A 82 -7.51 -35.83 2.76
CA ILE A 82 -7.24 -36.66 1.57
C ILE A 82 -7.28 -38.14 1.93
N HIS A 83 -6.67 -38.55 3.05
CA HIS A 83 -6.72 -39.95 3.48
C HIS A 83 -8.15 -40.40 3.81
N ARG A 84 -8.94 -39.56 4.48
CA ARG A 84 -10.34 -39.86 4.78
C ARG A 84 -11.19 -39.95 3.50
N PHE A 85 -10.89 -39.14 2.49
CA PHE A 85 -11.55 -39.20 1.19
C PHE A 85 -11.24 -40.48 0.44
N ASN A 86 -9.97 -40.90 0.42
CA ASN A 86 -9.55 -42.15 -0.23
C ASN A 86 -10.19 -43.39 0.45
N ARG A 87 -10.65 -43.27 1.70
CA ARG A 87 -11.42 -44.31 2.43
C ARG A 87 -12.94 -44.21 2.23
N GLY A 88 -13.43 -43.20 1.52
CA GLY A 88 -14.87 -42.96 1.33
C GLY A 88 -15.59 -42.38 2.53
N GLU A 89 -14.87 -41.82 3.50
CA GLU A 89 -15.45 -41.24 4.71
C GLU A 89 -15.96 -39.80 4.52
N VAL A 90 -15.49 -39.11 3.47
CA VAL A 90 -15.84 -37.71 3.16
C VAL A 90 -16.10 -37.55 1.66
N GLY A 91 -16.95 -36.58 1.29
CA GLY A 91 -17.27 -36.30 -0.11
C GLY A 91 -16.25 -35.41 -0.81
N ILE A 92 -16.31 -35.36 -2.15
CA ILE A 92 -15.39 -34.56 -2.99
C ILE A 92 -15.40 -33.07 -2.59
N ASN A 93 -16.58 -32.50 -2.33
CA ASN A 93 -16.75 -31.10 -1.94
C ASN A 93 -16.04 -30.76 -0.62
N ASP A 94 -15.98 -31.70 0.33
CA ASP A 94 -15.28 -31.48 1.60
C ASP A 94 -13.77 -31.42 1.42
N VAL A 95 -13.22 -32.26 0.53
CA VAL A 95 -11.79 -32.24 0.19
C VAL A 95 -11.44 -30.92 -0.48
N LEU A 96 -12.16 -30.54 -1.54
CA LEU A 96 -11.91 -29.28 -2.27
C LEU A 96 -11.93 -28.06 -1.34
N ARG A 97 -12.91 -28.02 -0.42
CA ARG A 97 -13.06 -26.95 0.57
C ARG A 97 -11.96 -26.94 1.61
N VAL A 98 -11.61 -28.09 2.19
CA VAL A 98 -10.55 -28.16 3.23
C VAL A 98 -9.19 -27.88 2.62
N THR A 99 -8.89 -28.41 1.44
CA THR A 99 -7.64 -28.12 0.71
C THR A 99 -7.51 -26.62 0.43
N THR A 100 -8.57 -25.97 -0.04
CA THR A 100 -8.60 -24.51 -0.21
C THR A 100 -8.34 -23.77 1.11
N ALA A 101 -8.99 -24.19 2.20
CA ALA A 101 -8.80 -23.57 3.51
C ALA A 101 -7.37 -23.73 4.03
N CYS A 102 -6.75 -24.88 3.80
CA CYS A 102 -5.34 -25.13 4.10
C CYS A 102 -4.44 -24.18 3.30
N ILE A 103 -4.62 -24.11 1.98
CA ILE A 103 -3.82 -23.21 1.11
C ILE A 103 -3.95 -21.75 1.55
N ARG A 104 -5.17 -21.28 1.84
CA ARG A 104 -5.37 -19.88 2.29
C ARG A 104 -4.68 -19.59 3.62
N LYS A 105 -4.58 -20.57 4.53
CA LYS A 105 -3.91 -20.42 5.83
C LYS A 105 -2.38 -20.40 5.73
N LEU A 106 -1.80 -21.03 4.70
CA LEU A 106 -0.35 -21.07 4.48
C LEU A 106 0.23 -19.68 4.15
N GLY A 107 -0.60 -18.74 3.71
CA GLY A 107 -0.18 -17.35 3.49
C GLY A 107 0.81 -17.22 2.34
N ASN A 108 2.10 -17.13 2.68
CA ASN A 108 3.21 -16.91 1.75
C ASN A 108 4.00 -18.20 1.47
N ASP A 109 3.65 -19.31 2.13
CA ASP A 109 4.30 -20.61 1.91
C ASP A 109 3.74 -21.28 0.63
N TYR A 110 4.28 -20.84 -0.51
CA TYR A 110 3.84 -21.26 -1.83
C TYR A 110 4.17 -22.73 -2.12
N GLU A 111 5.25 -23.27 -1.55
CA GLU A 111 5.68 -24.66 -1.78
C GLU A 111 4.67 -25.63 -1.17
N HIS A 112 4.25 -25.40 0.08
CA HIS A 112 3.21 -26.22 0.70
C HIS A 112 1.84 -26.00 0.03
N ALA A 113 1.57 -24.80 -0.49
CA ALA A 113 0.34 -24.55 -1.26
C ALA A 113 0.29 -25.36 -2.56
N ILE A 114 1.41 -25.43 -3.30
CA ILE A 114 1.54 -26.27 -4.50
C ILE A 114 1.45 -27.75 -4.12
N ALA A 115 2.16 -28.18 -3.08
CA ALA A 115 2.09 -29.56 -2.60
C ALA A 115 0.65 -29.98 -2.22
N CYS A 116 -0.13 -29.08 -1.62
CA CYS A 116 -1.54 -29.34 -1.31
C CYS A 116 -2.39 -29.53 -2.57
N LEU A 117 -2.15 -28.71 -3.60
CA LEU A 117 -2.85 -28.80 -4.90
C LEU A 117 -2.47 -30.09 -5.65
N GLU A 118 -1.19 -30.45 -5.66
CA GLU A 118 -0.73 -31.70 -6.27
C GLU A 118 -1.25 -32.93 -5.53
N ALA A 119 -1.29 -32.89 -4.19
CA ALA A 119 -1.85 -33.96 -3.39
C ALA A 119 -3.33 -34.20 -3.75
N LEU A 120 -4.09 -33.14 -3.98
CA LEU A 120 -5.48 -33.21 -4.46
C LEU A 120 -5.58 -33.86 -5.85
N GLN A 121 -4.68 -33.52 -6.78
CA GLN A 121 -4.64 -34.14 -8.13
C GLN A 121 -4.29 -35.64 -8.10
N ARG A 122 -3.53 -36.08 -7.08
CA ARG A 122 -3.19 -37.49 -6.86
C ARG A 122 -4.35 -38.28 -6.25
N CYS A 123 -5.38 -37.63 -5.68
CA CYS A 123 -6.54 -38.31 -5.13
C CYS A 123 -7.33 -39.07 -6.19
N ARG A 124 -7.95 -40.17 -5.76
CA ARG A 124 -8.83 -41.00 -6.59
C ARG A 124 -10.13 -41.25 -5.83
N HIS A 125 -11.25 -41.09 -6.51
CA HIS A 125 -12.55 -41.31 -5.91
C HIS A 125 -12.69 -42.79 -5.52
N PRO A 126 -13.06 -43.11 -4.26
CA PRO A 126 -13.00 -44.47 -3.72
C PRO A 126 -13.98 -45.44 -4.39
N ARG A 127 -15.05 -44.93 -5.03
CA ARG A 127 -16.07 -45.78 -5.69
C ARG A 127 -15.94 -45.83 -7.21
N THR A 128 -15.41 -44.78 -7.84
CA THR A 128 -15.33 -44.70 -9.31
C THR A 128 -13.90 -44.81 -9.83
N GLY A 129 -12.89 -44.69 -8.97
CA GLY A 129 -11.48 -44.68 -9.36
C GLY A 129 -11.06 -43.42 -10.14
N GLU A 130 -11.97 -42.46 -10.35
CA GLU A 130 -11.70 -41.25 -11.10
C GLU A 130 -10.81 -40.28 -10.32
N GLY A 131 -9.94 -39.54 -11.03
CA GLY A 131 -9.11 -38.50 -10.42
C GLY A 131 -9.94 -37.33 -9.89
N VAL A 132 -9.59 -36.82 -8.72
CA VAL A 132 -10.17 -35.55 -8.24
C VAL A 132 -9.50 -34.41 -8.99
N SER A 133 -10.29 -33.65 -9.74
CA SER A 133 -9.81 -32.45 -10.42
C SER A 133 -9.92 -31.25 -9.48
N PRO A 134 -8.82 -30.49 -9.24
CA PRO A 134 -8.91 -29.24 -8.52
C PRO A 134 -9.82 -28.25 -9.25
N ASP A 135 -10.61 -27.52 -8.49
CA ASP A 135 -11.49 -26.48 -9.02
C ASP A 135 -10.75 -25.14 -9.16
N ILE A 136 -11.44 -24.16 -9.77
CA ILE A 136 -10.89 -22.81 -9.95
C ILE A 136 -10.50 -22.15 -8.63
N VAL A 137 -11.20 -22.47 -7.53
CA VAL A 137 -10.95 -21.89 -6.21
C VAL A 137 -9.63 -22.42 -5.64
N ASN A 138 -9.31 -23.70 -5.86
CA ASN A 138 -8.01 -24.28 -5.49
C ASN A 138 -6.87 -23.59 -6.24
N TYR A 139 -6.98 -23.45 -7.58
CA TYR A 139 -5.97 -22.77 -8.39
C TYR A 139 -5.79 -21.31 -7.96
N ASN A 140 -6.89 -20.57 -7.79
CA ASN A 140 -6.86 -19.18 -7.35
C ASN A 140 -6.17 -19.02 -6.00
N ALA A 141 -6.42 -19.93 -5.06
CA ALA A 141 -5.77 -19.91 -3.75
C ALA A 141 -4.25 -20.17 -3.86
N THR A 142 -3.83 -21.14 -4.68
CA THR A 142 -2.40 -21.47 -4.86
C THR A 142 -1.66 -20.37 -5.63
N ILE A 143 -2.24 -19.83 -6.71
CA ILE A 143 -1.66 -18.71 -7.46
C ILE A 143 -1.56 -17.47 -6.56
N SER A 144 -2.56 -17.21 -5.72
CA SER A 144 -2.50 -16.12 -4.73
C SER A 144 -1.41 -16.32 -3.69
N ALA A 145 -1.13 -17.56 -3.26
CA ALA A 145 -0.01 -17.86 -2.37
C ALA A 145 1.34 -17.60 -3.07
N CYS A 146 1.48 -18.01 -4.33
CA CYS A 146 2.66 -17.68 -5.16
C CYS A 146 2.83 -16.17 -5.33
N ALA A 147 1.73 -15.44 -5.53
CA ALA A 147 1.72 -13.99 -5.63
C ALA A 147 2.14 -13.30 -4.33
N LYS A 148 1.79 -13.86 -3.16
CA LYS A 148 2.26 -13.35 -1.86
C LYS A 148 3.74 -13.61 -1.64
N ALA A 149 4.26 -14.71 -2.17
CA ALA A 149 5.67 -15.07 -2.12
C ALA A 149 6.53 -14.42 -3.23
N ALA A 150 5.95 -13.54 -4.07
CA ALA A 150 6.61 -12.97 -5.25
C ALA A 150 7.20 -14.02 -6.23
N ARG A 151 6.61 -15.22 -6.29
CA ARG A 151 7.04 -16.32 -7.17
C ARG A 151 6.25 -16.30 -8.48
N ALA A 152 6.62 -15.39 -9.38
CA ALA A 152 5.96 -15.25 -10.68
C ALA A 152 6.07 -16.51 -11.56
N ASP A 153 7.23 -17.20 -11.59
CA ASP A 153 7.40 -18.39 -12.43
C ASP A 153 6.39 -19.49 -12.09
N GLU A 154 6.22 -19.79 -10.80
CA GLU A 154 5.28 -20.82 -10.35
C GLU A 154 3.82 -20.39 -10.56
N ALA A 155 3.51 -19.11 -10.33
CA ALA A 155 2.19 -18.56 -10.63
C ALA A 155 1.84 -18.69 -12.12
N LEU A 156 2.77 -18.37 -13.01
CA LEU A 156 2.60 -18.44 -14.45
C LEU A 156 2.51 -19.88 -14.95
N LYS A 157 3.29 -20.82 -14.38
CA LYS A 157 3.17 -22.25 -14.68
C LYS A 157 1.78 -22.79 -14.32
N LEU A 158 1.27 -22.44 -13.13
CA LEU A 158 -0.07 -22.85 -12.69
C LEU A 158 -1.17 -22.22 -13.56
N PHE A 159 -1.01 -20.95 -13.94
CA PHE A 159 -1.90 -20.26 -14.85
C PHE A 159 -1.94 -20.95 -16.23
N ALA A 160 -0.77 -21.23 -16.81
CA ALA A 160 -0.67 -21.93 -18.09
C ALA A 160 -1.26 -23.35 -18.03
N HIS A 161 -1.01 -24.08 -16.95
CA HIS A 161 -1.61 -25.40 -16.72
C HIS A 161 -3.14 -25.33 -16.65
N LEU A 162 -3.69 -24.31 -15.97
CA LEU A 162 -5.13 -24.07 -15.92
C LEU A 162 -5.69 -23.69 -17.30
N GLN A 163 -5.00 -22.85 -18.08
CA GLN A 163 -5.44 -22.48 -19.42
C GLN A 163 -5.45 -23.67 -20.40
N GLN A 164 -4.46 -24.56 -20.30
CA GLN A 164 -4.31 -25.72 -21.19
C GLN A 164 -5.25 -26.88 -20.81
N HIS A 165 -5.37 -27.21 -19.52
CA HIS A 165 -6.10 -28.39 -19.06
C HIS A 165 -7.45 -28.07 -18.42
N GLY A 166 -7.68 -26.82 -18.05
CA GLY A 166 -8.86 -26.38 -17.33
C GLY A 166 -10.16 -26.61 -18.06
N ALA A 167 -10.18 -26.43 -19.38
CA ALA A 167 -11.36 -26.68 -20.21
C ALA A 167 -11.86 -28.13 -20.11
N THR A 168 -10.94 -29.10 -20.07
CA THR A 168 -11.28 -30.52 -19.93
C THR A 168 -11.75 -30.91 -18.52
N ARG A 169 -11.49 -30.04 -17.53
CA ARG A 169 -11.77 -30.26 -16.11
C ARG A 169 -12.85 -29.31 -15.56
N GLY A 170 -13.49 -28.52 -16.42
CA GLY A 170 -14.52 -27.55 -16.03
C GLY A 170 -13.99 -26.36 -15.20
N ALA A 171 -12.70 -26.05 -15.24
CA ALA A 171 -12.08 -24.96 -14.52
C ALA A 171 -11.42 -23.98 -15.50
N PHE A 172 -12.03 -22.82 -15.74
CA PHE A 172 -11.47 -21.80 -16.63
C PHE A 172 -10.85 -20.66 -15.80
N PRO A 173 -9.75 -20.03 -16.26
CA PRO A 173 -9.23 -18.83 -15.62
C PRO A 173 -10.32 -17.77 -15.48
N ASP A 174 -10.53 -17.28 -14.26
CA ASP A 174 -11.48 -16.22 -13.96
C ASP A 174 -10.74 -14.91 -13.60
N THR A 175 -11.50 -13.85 -13.28
CA THR A 175 -10.90 -12.55 -12.93
C THR A 175 -9.97 -12.67 -11.73
N ILE A 176 -10.23 -13.58 -10.79
CA ILE A 176 -9.38 -13.79 -9.62
C ILE A 176 -8.08 -14.47 -10.05
N THR A 177 -8.13 -15.44 -10.98
CA THR A 177 -6.94 -16.10 -11.55
C THR A 177 -6.01 -15.08 -12.21
N TYR A 178 -6.55 -14.26 -13.12
CA TYR A 178 -5.78 -13.22 -13.80
C TYR A 178 -5.22 -12.20 -12.81
N SER A 179 -6.05 -11.71 -11.89
CA SER A 179 -5.60 -10.73 -10.88
C SER A 179 -4.45 -11.29 -10.03
N ALA A 180 -4.55 -12.54 -9.58
CA ALA A 180 -3.51 -13.18 -8.78
C ALA A 180 -2.21 -13.39 -9.58
N ALA A 181 -2.30 -13.82 -10.84
CA ALA A 181 -1.13 -14.00 -11.70
C ALA A 181 -0.44 -12.66 -12.03
N ILE A 182 -1.21 -11.62 -12.32
CA ILE A 182 -0.70 -10.25 -12.54
C ILE A 182 -0.04 -9.71 -11.27
N SER A 183 -0.67 -9.89 -10.09
CA SER A 183 -0.06 -9.52 -8.80
C SER A 183 1.23 -10.29 -8.50
N ALA A 184 1.37 -11.55 -8.94
CA ALA A 184 2.62 -12.27 -8.80
C ALA A 184 3.73 -11.64 -9.66
N CYS A 185 3.40 -11.25 -10.90
CA CYS A 185 4.31 -10.55 -11.79
C CYS A 185 4.70 -9.16 -11.25
N GLU A 186 3.73 -8.41 -10.73
CA GLU A 186 3.91 -7.11 -10.08
C GLU A 186 4.90 -7.18 -8.91
N LYS A 187 4.79 -8.19 -8.03
CA LYS A 187 5.70 -8.36 -6.90
C LYS A 187 7.06 -8.91 -7.29
N ALA A 188 7.15 -9.64 -8.39
CA ALA A 188 8.41 -10.08 -8.98
C ALA A 188 9.04 -9.03 -9.92
N THR A 189 8.47 -7.82 -10.04
CA THR A 189 8.94 -6.75 -10.94
C THR A 189 8.97 -7.13 -12.43
N ARG A 190 8.09 -8.05 -12.86
CA ARG A 190 7.99 -8.57 -14.23
C ARG A 190 6.86 -7.87 -15.00
N ALA A 191 7.10 -6.61 -15.37
CA ALA A 191 6.08 -5.78 -16.02
C ALA A 191 5.61 -6.33 -17.38
N ASP A 192 6.51 -6.88 -18.19
CA ASP A 192 6.14 -7.47 -19.49
C ASP A 192 5.13 -8.60 -19.34
N ASP A 193 5.31 -9.48 -18.34
CA ASP A 193 4.39 -10.59 -18.10
C ASP A 193 3.05 -10.12 -17.55
N ALA A 194 3.06 -9.13 -16.66
CA ALA A 194 1.85 -8.50 -16.14
C ALA A 194 1.02 -7.88 -17.28
N LEU A 195 1.68 -7.15 -18.20
CA LEU A 195 1.03 -6.54 -19.36
C LEU A 195 0.52 -7.58 -20.35
N ARG A 196 1.31 -8.63 -20.64
CA ARG A 196 0.86 -9.73 -21.52
C ARG A 196 -0.38 -10.43 -20.98
N LEU A 197 -0.43 -10.72 -19.68
CA LEU A 197 -1.62 -11.32 -19.05
C LEU A 197 -2.82 -10.36 -19.05
N PHE A 198 -2.58 -9.06 -18.89
CA PHE A 198 -3.64 -8.06 -18.94
C PHE A 198 -4.23 -7.93 -20.35
N ASP A 199 -3.38 -7.89 -21.38
CA ASP A 199 -3.81 -7.83 -22.77
C ASP A 199 -4.51 -9.15 -23.19
N ASP A 200 -4.02 -10.31 -22.72
CA ASP A 200 -4.70 -11.61 -22.88
C ASP A 200 -6.10 -11.61 -22.26
N LEU A 201 -6.26 -11.05 -21.06
CA LEU A 201 -7.55 -10.89 -20.40
C LEU A 201 -8.49 -9.96 -21.20
N LEU A 202 -7.99 -8.86 -21.76
CA LEU A 202 -8.80 -7.96 -22.59
C LEU A 202 -9.25 -8.64 -23.90
N LEU A 203 -8.38 -9.44 -24.51
CA LEU A 203 -8.63 -10.06 -25.81
C LEU A 203 -9.49 -11.33 -25.72
N HIS A 204 -9.22 -12.18 -24.73
CA HIS A 204 -9.81 -13.52 -24.61
C HIS A 204 -10.81 -13.64 -23.47
N GLY A 205 -10.69 -12.83 -22.41
CA GLY A 205 -11.60 -12.81 -21.27
C GLY A 205 -13.08 -12.63 -21.64
N PRO A 206 -13.46 -11.71 -22.55
CA PRO A 206 -14.86 -11.50 -22.91
C PRO A 206 -15.58 -12.75 -23.45
N ARG A 207 -14.85 -13.72 -24.02
CA ARG A 207 -15.42 -15.00 -24.51
C ARG A 207 -15.94 -15.88 -23.38
N HIS A 208 -15.45 -15.66 -22.17
CA HIS A 208 -15.78 -16.41 -20.96
C HIS A 208 -16.48 -15.54 -19.90
N ASP A 209 -16.96 -14.35 -20.28
CA ASP A 209 -17.54 -13.36 -19.36
C ASP A 209 -16.56 -12.91 -18.25
N VAL A 210 -15.26 -12.95 -18.55
CA VAL A 210 -14.18 -12.56 -17.63
C VAL A 210 -13.66 -11.19 -18.01
N PHE A 211 -13.66 -10.27 -17.04
CA PHE A 211 -13.24 -8.89 -17.26
C PHE A 211 -12.30 -8.41 -16.15
N PRO A 212 -11.41 -7.44 -16.45
CA PRO A 212 -10.58 -6.82 -15.43
C PRO A 212 -11.45 -6.12 -14.38
N ASN A 213 -11.08 -6.28 -13.11
CA ASN A 213 -11.64 -5.52 -12.01
C ASN A 213 -10.60 -4.53 -11.45
N THR A 214 -10.95 -3.78 -10.40
CA THR A 214 -10.05 -2.80 -9.79
C THR A 214 -8.73 -3.44 -9.36
N ILE A 215 -8.75 -4.66 -8.79
CA ILE A 215 -7.54 -5.37 -8.37
C ILE A 215 -6.64 -5.68 -9.57
N THR A 216 -7.22 -6.11 -10.69
CA THR A 216 -6.49 -6.39 -11.93
C THR A 216 -5.77 -5.14 -12.46
N TYR A 217 -6.48 -4.00 -12.51
CA TYR A 217 -5.88 -2.73 -12.95
C TYR A 217 -4.81 -2.25 -11.97
N SER A 218 -5.10 -2.23 -10.66
CA SER A 218 -4.14 -1.79 -9.63
C SER A 218 -2.84 -2.59 -9.70
N ALA A 219 -2.92 -3.92 -9.87
CA ALA A 219 -1.74 -4.78 -10.00
C ALA A 219 -0.97 -4.51 -11.31
N ALA A 220 -1.65 -4.36 -12.45
CA ALA A 220 -0.98 -4.08 -13.73
C ALA A 220 -0.30 -2.69 -13.76
N ILE A 221 -0.98 -1.65 -13.24
CA ILE A 221 -0.43 -0.30 -13.12
C ILE A 221 0.76 -0.29 -12.14
N SER A 222 0.65 -1.00 -11.01
CA SER A 222 1.75 -1.11 -10.04
C SER A 222 2.96 -1.86 -10.61
N ALA A 223 2.75 -2.85 -11.48
CA ALA A 223 3.84 -3.50 -12.20
C ALA A 223 4.57 -2.52 -13.12
N CYS A 224 3.84 -1.65 -13.82
CA CYS A 224 4.41 -0.59 -14.66
C CYS A 224 5.16 0.46 -13.84
N GLU A 225 4.61 0.85 -12.69
CA GLU A 225 5.22 1.78 -11.73
C GLU A 225 6.57 1.27 -11.22
N LYS A 226 6.66 -0.02 -10.87
CA LYS A 226 7.92 -0.65 -10.44
C LYS A 226 8.96 -0.73 -11.55
N ALA A 227 8.52 -0.89 -12.80
CA ALA A 227 9.38 -0.92 -13.98
C ALA A 227 9.66 0.47 -14.59
N ALA A 228 9.20 1.56 -13.95
CA ALA A 228 9.31 2.93 -14.46
C ALA A 228 8.71 3.14 -15.88
N ARG A 229 7.69 2.36 -16.25
CA ARG A 229 7.00 2.43 -17.54
C ARG A 229 5.76 3.34 -17.46
N ALA A 230 5.98 4.64 -17.44
CA ALA A 230 4.91 5.63 -17.28
C ALA A 230 3.87 5.59 -18.42
N ASP A 231 4.29 5.38 -19.67
CA ASP A 231 3.36 5.31 -20.81
C ASP A 231 2.35 4.17 -20.67
N ASP A 232 2.81 2.98 -20.28
CA ASP A 232 1.92 1.83 -20.06
C ASP A 232 1.00 2.04 -18.86
N ALA A 233 1.52 2.61 -17.77
CA ALA A 233 0.71 2.95 -16.60
C ALA A 233 -0.41 3.93 -16.94
N LEU A 234 -0.10 4.98 -17.72
CA LEU A 234 -1.07 5.97 -18.20
C LEU A 234 -2.09 5.33 -19.15
N ARG A 235 -1.65 4.50 -20.10
CA ARG A 235 -2.52 3.77 -21.02
C ARG A 235 -3.55 2.91 -20.28
N LEU A 236 -3.10 2.14 -19.29
CA LEU A 236 -3.97 1.30 -18.48
C LEU A 236 -4.95 2.12 -17.63
N PHE A 237 -4.50 3.23 -17.07
CA PHE A 237 -5.34 4.11 -16.27
C PHE A 237 -6.40 4.81 -17.11
N ASP A 238 -6.04 5.34 -18.28
CA ASP A 238 -6.99 5.96 -19.21
C ASP A 238 -7.99 4.91 -19.74
N HIS A 239 -7.54 3.67 -20.01
CA HIS A 239 -8.44 2.55 -20.34
C HIS A 239 -9.43 2.24 -19.20
N LEU A 240 -8.99 2.26 -17.93
CA LEU A 240 -9.86 2.11 -16.77
C LEU A 240 -10.88 3.25 -16.67
N LEU A 241 -10.49 4.50 -16.93
CA LEU A 241 -11.41 5.62 -16.92
C LEU A 241 -12.48 5.53 -18.02
N GLN A 242 -12.08 5.07 -19.21
CA GLN A 242 -12.95 4.97 -20.38
C GLN A 242 -13.92 3.79 -20.30
N HIS A 243 -13.42 2.58 -19.97
CA HIS A 243 -14.20 1.34 -20.04
C HIS A 243 -14.65 0.80 -18.67
N GLY A 244 -14.02 1.26 -17.58
CA GLY A 244 -14.38 0.86 -16.23
C GLY A 244 -15.84 1.16 -15.83
N PRO A 245 -16.39 2.36 -16.13
CA PRO A 245 -17.75 2.71 -15.74
C PRO A 245 -18.83 1.77 -16.28
N GLU A 246 -18.67 1.22 -17.49
CA GLU A 246 -19.60 0.25 -18.10
C GLU A 246 -19.75 -1.01 -17.24
N ARG A 247 -18.71 -1.35 -16.49
CA ARG A 247 -18.62 -2.55 -15.64
C ARG A 247 -18.61 -2.23 -14.14
N ARG A 248 -18.89 -0.97 -13.77
CA ARG A 248 -18.80 -0.47 -12.39
C ARG A 248 -17.42 -0.67 -11.75
N VAL A 249 -16.37 -0.65 -12.57
CA VAL A 249 -14.98 -0.70 -12.14
C VAL A 249 -14.44 0.71 -12.13
N PHE A 250 -13.89 1.12 -10.99
CA PHE A 250 -13.39 2.48 -10.80
C PHE A 250 -11.97 2.44 -10.22
N PRO A 251 -11.13 3.43 -10.53
CA PRO A 251 -9.83 3.58 -9.88
C PRO A 251 -10.00 3.72 -8.37
N ASP A 252 -9.17 3.02 -7.61
CA ASP A 252 -9.03 3.16 -6.16
C ASP A 252 -7.77 3.98 -5.80
N THR A 253 -7.51 4.16 -4.51
CA THR A 253 -6.30 4.85 -4.02
C THR A 253 -5.02 4.22 -4.57
N ILE A 254 -4.99 2.89 -4.74
CA ILE A 254 -3.81 2.16 -5.24
C ILE A 254 -3.57 2.49 -6.71
N CYS A 255 -4.62 2.55 -7.54
CA CYS A 255 -4.52 2.97 -8.93
C CYS A 255 -3.90 4.36 -9.06
N TYR A 256 -4.44 5.34 -8.32
CA TYR A 256 -3.96 6.74 -8.36
C TYR A 256 -2.54 6.87 -7.86
N SER A 257 -2.19 6.26 -6.72
CA SER A 257 -0.85 6.36 -6.17
C SER A 257 0.19 5.71 -7.10
N ALA A 258 -0.13 4.55 -7.67
CA ALA A 258 0.77 3.86 -8.59
C ALA A 258 0.98 4.65 -9.89
N VAL A 259 -0.07 5.18 -10.53
CA VAL A 259 0.10 5.94 -11.79
C VAL A 259 0.81 7.29 -11.56
N ILE A 260 0.56 7.97 -10.43
CA ILE A 260 1.26 9.22 -10.08
C ILE A 260 2.73 8.93 -9.75
N SER A 261 3.03 7.87 -9.00
CA SER A 261 4.42 7.42 -8.74
C SER A 261 5.15 7.06 -10.03
N ALA A 262 4.48 6.39 -10.98
CA ALA A 262 5.06 6.10 -12.29
C ALA A 262 5.42 7.41 -13.05
N CYS A 263 4.55 8.42 -13.00
CA CYS A 263 4.84 9.75 -13.56
C CYS A 263 6.01 10.44 -12.85
N GLU A 264 6.14 10.28 -11.53
CA GLU A 264 7.23 10.84 -10.74
C GLU A 264 8.60 10.25 -11.12
N LYS A 265 8.65 8.93 -11.34
CA LYS A 265 9.86 8.24 -11.80
C LYS A 265 10.27 8.63 -13.21
N ALA A 266 9.28 8.94 -14.07
CA ALA A 266 9.51 9.41 -15.44
C ALA A 266 9.62 10.93 -15.58
N ALA A 267 9.59 11.70 -14.48
CA ALA A 267 9.61 13.16 -14.45
C ALA A 267 8.50 13.84 -15.31
N ARG A 268 7.32 13.23 -15.40
CA ARG A 268 6.18 13.72 -16.22
C ARG A 268 5.22 14.59 -15.40
N ALA A 269 5.63 15.82 -15.10
CA ALA A 269 4.87 16.74 -14.25
C ALA A 269 3.45 17.06 -14.76
N ASN A 270 3.27 17.24 -16.07
CA ASN A 270 1.95 17.51 -16.66
C ASN A 270 0.96 16.38 -16.40
N ASP A 271 1.39 15.14 -16.58
CA ASP A 271 0.52 13.96 -16.39
C ASP A 271 0.21 13.75 -14.92
N ALA A 272 1.20 13.90 -14.03
CA ALA A 272 1.00 13.82 -12.58
C ALA A 272 -0.03 14.85 -12.10
N LEU A 273 0.07 16.12 -12.56
CA LEU A 273 -0.88 17.18 -12.22
C LEU A 273 -2.28 16.89 -12.80
N ARG A 274 -2.38 16.43 -14.06
CA ARG A 274 -3.67 16.03 -14.67
C ARG A 274 -4.36 14.96 -13.85
N LEU A 275 -3.62 13.92 -13.44
CA LEU A 275 -4.13 12.81 -12.64
C LEU A 275 -4.54 13.26 -11.23
N PHE A 276 -3.75 14.16 -10.64
CA PHE A 276 -4.06 14.73 -9.34
C PHE A 276 -5.32 15.60 -9.38
N ASP A 277 -5.45 16.49 -10.35
CA ASP A 277 -6.66 17.31 -10.51
C ASP A 277 -7.89 16.42 -10.80
N HIS A 278 -7.72 15.33 -11.57
CA HIS A 278 -8.78 14.32 -11.76
C HIS A 278 -9.17 13.63 -10.44
N LEU A 279 -8.19 13.26 -9.60
CA LEU A 279 -8.44 12.72 -8.26
C LEU A 279 -9.20 13.73 -7.38
N LEU A 280 -8.83 15.01 -7.41
CA LEU A 280 -9.51 16.06 -6.64
C LEU A 280 -10.97 16.24 -7.05
N GLN A 281 -11.26 16.12 -8.35
CA GLN A 281 -12.60 16.33 -8.91
C GLN A 281 -13.51 15.11 -8.73
N HIS A 282 -13.00 13.90 -9.00
CA HIS A 282 -13.82 12.68 -9.06
C HIS A 282 -13.62 11.73 -7.86
N GLY A 283 -12.52 11.87 -7.13
CA GLY A 283 -12.21 11.05 -5.96
C GLY A 283 -13.23 11.16 -4.82
N PRO A 284 -13.63 12.37 -4.37
CA PRO A 284 -14.53 12.54 -3.23
C PRO A 284 -15.89 11.83 -3.40
N ALA A 285 -16.43 11.81 -4.62
CA ALA A 285 -17.68 11.09 -4.93
C ALA A 285 -17.58 9.57 -4.71
N ARG A 286 -16.36 9.04 -4.60
CA ARG A 286 -16.05 7.62 -4.38
C ARG A 286 -15.37 7.35 -3.04
N GLY A 287 -15.26 8.36 -2.17
CA GLY A 287 -14.55 8.25 -0.89
C GLY A 287 -13.03 8.13 -1.03
N ILE A 288 -12.47 8.52 -2.19
CA ILE A 288 -11.03 8.50 -2.44
C ILE A 288 -10.54 9.93 -2.28
N LEU A 289 -9.70 10.15 -1.27
CA LEU A 289 -9.11 11.45 -0.98
C LEU A 289 -7.59 11.37 -1.21
N PRO A 290 -6.97 12.44 -1.69
CA PRO A 290 -5.52 12.51 -1.74
C PRO A 290 -4.96 12.45 -0.32
N ASP A 291 -3.93 11.64 -0.13
CA ASP A 291 -3.19 11.48 1.11
C ASP A 291 -1.79 12.12 1.00
N ALA A 292 -1.03 12.11 2.11
CA ALA A 292 0.33 12.65 2.13
C ALA A 292 1.23 12.01 1.06
N ILE A 293 1.07 10.71 0.78
CA ILE A 293 1.84 9.99 -0.24
C ILE A 293 1.57 10.59 -1.63
N THR A 294 0.30 10.85 -1.95
CA THR A 294 -0.11 11.46 -3.21
C THR A 294 0.46 12.86 -3.37
N TYR A 295 0.37 13.72 -2.35
CA TYR A 295 0.97 15.06 -2.40
C TYR A 295 2.49 15.01 -2.55
N ASN A 296 3.16 14.12 -1.80
CA ASN A 296 4.61 13.97 -1.87
C ASN A 296 5.08 13.61 -3.29
N ALA A 297 4.41 12.68 -3.95
CA ALA A 297 4.74 12.25 -5.31
C ALA A 297 4.51 13.37 -6.34
N VAL A 298 3.38 14.09 -6.27
CA VAL A 298 3.10 15.19 -7.22
C VAL A 298 4.05 16.37 -6.99
N ILE A 299 4.33 16.75 -5.74
CA ILE A 299 5.30 17.80 -5.40
C ILE A 299 6.70 17.40 -5.86
N SER A 300 7.12 16.15 -5.64
CA SER A 300 8.40 15.62 -6.13
C SER A 300 8.52 15.72 -7.64
N THR A 301 7.45 15.39 -8.37
CA THR A 301 7.45 15.51 -9.83
C THR A 301 7.54 16.97 -10.29
N CYS A 302 6.84 17.89 -9.62
CA CYS A 302 6.88 19.32 -9.94
C CYS A 302 8.22 19.96 -9.59
N ASP A 303 8.85 19.54 -8.49
CA ASP A 303 10.18 19.99 -8.05
C ASP A 303 11.26 19.56 -9.05
N LYS A 304 11.21 18.30 -9.53
CA LYS A 304 12.07 17.81 -10.62
C LYS A 304 11.90 18.59 -11.94
N ALA A 305 10.72 19.19 -12.15
CA ALA A 305 10.39 19.95 -13.36
C ALA A 305 10.51 21.49 -13.17
N ASP A 306 11.05 21.94 -12.03
CA ASP A 306 11.21 23.36 -11.66
C ASP A 306 9.91 24.19 -11.73
N ARG A 307 8.78 23.59 -11.34
CA ARG A 307 7.45 24.22 -11.41
C ARG A 307 7.01 24.83 -10.08
N GLN A 308 7.68 25.89 -9.67
CA GLN A 308 7.46 26.49 -8.36
C GLN A 308 6.04 27.03 -8.11
N SER A 309 5.34 27.47 -9.15
CA SER A 309 3.94 27.91 -9.07
C SER A 309 3.00 26.76 -8.68
N ASP A 310 3.17 25.60 -9.32
CA ASP A 310 2.37 24.41 -9.05
C ASP A 310 2.64 23.86 -7.66
N ILE A 311 3.91 23.83 -7.25
CA ILE A 311 4.31 23.44 -5.89
C ILE A 311 3.63 24.32 -4.83
N SER A 312 3.62 25.63 -5.05
CA SER A 312 2.99 26.58 -4.11
C SER A 312 1.48 26.34 -4.01
N ARG A 313 0.80 26.12 -5.15
CA ARG A 313 -0.62 25.75 -5.22
C ARG A 313 -0.91 24.45 -4.48
N LEU A 314 -0.05 23.44 -4.63
CA LEU A 314 -0.22 22.13 -3.98
C LEU A 314 -0.06 22.21 -2.47
N LEU A 315 0.90 23.00 -1.97
CA LEU A 315 1.04 23.26 -0.54
C LEU A 315 -0.19 23.98 0.03
N ASP A 316 -0.71 25.00 -0.66
CA ASP A 316 -1.93 25.70 -0.22
C ASP A 316 -3.15 24.78 -0.18
N ASP A 317 -3.34 23.95 -1.21
CA ASP A 317 -4.44 22.99 -1.26
C ASP A 317 -4.30 21.92 -0.17
N GLY A 318 -3.10 21.41 0.07
CA GLY A 318 -2.84 20.44 1.14
C GLY A 318 -3.08 21.01 2.55
N ILE A 319 -2.79 22.30 2.78
CA ILE A 319 -3.15 22.98 4.04
C ILE A 319 -4.66 23.11 4.17
N LYS A 320 -5.36 23.58 3.11
CA LYS A 320 -6.83 23.73 3.11
C LYS A 320 -7.56 22.41 3.39
N ARG A 321 -7.01 21.30 2.91
CA ARG A 321 -7.57 19.95 3.10
C ARG A 321 -7.13 19.30 4.41
N GLY A 322 -6.29 19.97 5.20
CA GLY A 322 -5.80 19.45 6.48
C GLY A 322 -4.81 18.30 6.35
N ILE A 323 -4.16 18.13 5.20
CA ILE A 323 -3.06 17.17 5.02
C ILE A 323 -1.78 17.72 5.65
N PHE A 324 -1.51 19.01 5.41
CA PHE A 324 -0.40 19.74 6.01
C PHE A 324 -0.89 20.63 7.16
N GLN A 325 -0.08 20.73 8.20
CA GLN A 325 -0.28 21.70 9.27
C GLN A 325 0.07 23.11 8.78
N SER A 326 -0.70 24.11 9.19
CA SER A 326 -0.34 25.52 9.05
C SER A 326 0.43 25.93 10.32
N PRO A 327 1.76 25.70 10.36
CA PRO A 327 2.74 26.60 9.73
C PRO A 327 3.82 25.89 8.89
N LEU A 328 3.54 24.69 8.37
CA LEU A 328 4.50 23.84 7.65
C LEU A 328 5.79 23.58 8.46
N GLY A 329 5.64 23.42 9.78
CA GLY A 329 6.75 23.18 10.70
C GLY A 329 7.53 24.43 11.13
N PHE A 330 7.17 25.63 10.68
CA PHE A 330 7.85 26.86 11.10
C PHE A 330 7.34 27.36 12.46
N ASP A 331 8.27 27.54 13.40
CA ASP A 331 8.07 28.14 14.71
C ASP A 331 8.68 29.56 14.71
N ALA A 332 7.80 30.57 14.69
CA ALA A 332 8.19 31.97 14.65
C ALA A 332 8.86 32.45 15.94
N ASP A 333 8.46 31.92 17.10
CA ASP A 333 8.99 32.34 18.40
C ASP A 333 10.44 31.89 18.56
N ARG A 334 10.80 30.75 17.99
CA ARG A 334 12.16 30.18 18.03
C ARG A 334 12.97 30.43 16.77
N ASN A 335 12.41 31.10 15.76
CA ASN A 335 12.98 31.22 14.41
C ASN A 335 13.53 29.87 13.91
N ARG A 336 12.68 28.85 13.94
CA ARG A 336 13.05 27.46 13.72
C ARG A 336 12.11 26.80 12.72
N LEU A 337 12.67 26.18 11.68
CA LEU A 337 11.91 25.34 10.75
C LEU A 337 12.12 23.87 11.11
N ASP A 338 11.08 23.22 11.60
CA ASP A 338 11.06 21.80 11.94
C ASP A 338 10.47 20.95 10.81
N LEU A 339 11.31 20.12 10.19
CA LEU A 339 10.96 19.29 9.04
C LEU A 339 10.65 17.83 9.39
N HIS A 340 10.39 17.53 10.67
CA HIS A 340 9.86 16.22 11.05
C HIS A 340 8.46 16.01 10.47
N GLU A 341 8.11 14.76 10.12
CA GLU A 341 6.77 14.43 9.59
C GLU A 341 5.65 14.89 10.53
N ILE A 342 5.85 14.78 11.84
CA ILE A 342 4.88 15.20 12.88
C ILE A 342 4.68 16.73 12.92
N ALA A 343 5.69 17.51 12.51
CA ALA A 343 5.60 18.97 12.48
C ALA A 343 4.90 19.49 11.20
N ILE A 344 4.86 18.66 10.15
CA ILE A 344 4.35 19.05 8.82
C ILE A 344 3.00 18.40 8.50
N LEU A 345 2.79 17.13 8.85
CA LEU A 345 1.57 16.39 8.53
C LEU A 345 0.58 16.40 9.70
N THR A 346 -0.72 16.56 9.42
CA THR A 346 -1.78 16.51 10.45
C THR A 346 -2.05 15.07 10.94
N SER A 347 -1.76 14.07 10.12
CA SER A 347 -1.88 12.65 10.45
C SER A 347 -0.63 11.92 9.95
N PRO A 348 0.45 11.90 10.74
CA PRO A 348 1.69 11.24 10.35
C PRO A 348 1.47 9.74 10.19
N THR A 349 2.12 9.14 9.20
CA THR A 349 2.12 7.68 9.06
C THR A 349 2.89 7.10 10.26
N ARG A 350 2.26 6.20 11.01
CA ARG A 350 2.94 5.43 12.08
C ARG A 350 3.89 4.42 11.44
N SER A 351 5.00 4.92 10.91
CA SER A 351 6.19 4.12 10.64
C SER A 351 7.02 4.11 11.93
N ASP A 352 7.56 2.95 12.30
CA ASP A 352 8.34 2.80 13.54
C ASP A 352 9.67 3.58 13.54
N ASP A 353 10.02 4.25 12.42
CA ASP A 353 11.09 5.23 12.34
C ASP A 353 10.52 6.66 12.22
N PRO A 354 11.06 7.64 12.98
CA PRO A 354 10.71 9.06 12.81
C PRO A 354 11.36 9.58 11.51
N ALA A 355 10.74 9.26 10.38
CA ALA A 355 11.16 9.74 9.08
C ALA A 355 10.90 11.26 8.99
N GLY A 356 11.88 12.01 8.50
CA GLY A 356 11.65 13.38 8.06
C GLY A 356 10.77 13.41 6.80
N VAL A 357 10.19 14.56 6.48
CA VAL A 357 9.38 14.68 5.26
C VAL A 357 10.18 14.39 4.00
N HIS A 358 9.47 14.06 2.91
CA HIS A 358 10.08 13.83 1.62
C HIS A 358 10.97 15.03 1.20
N PRO A 359 12.22 14.84 0.72
CA PRO A 359 13.15 15.94 0.44
C PRO A 359 12.59 17.00 -0.52
N ALA A 360 11.78 16.60 -1.51
CA ALA A 360 11.14 17.56 -2.41
C ALA A 360 10.11 18.46 -1.69
N VAL A 361 9.40 17.91 -0.69
CA VAL A 361 8.47 18.71 0.13
C VAL A 361 9.26 19.66 1.04
N ALA A 362 10.38 19.22 1.60
CA ALA A 362 11.26 20.10 2.36
C ALA A 362 11.80 21.27 1.52
N ARG A 363 12.28 21.01 0.30
CA ARG A 363 12.70 22.06 -0.66
C ARG A 363 11.56 23.01 -0.99
N ALA A 364 10.37 22.46 -1.24
CA ALA A 364 9.17 23.23 -1.52
C ALA A 364 8.82 24.18 -0.36
N ILE A 365 8.85 23.69 0.87
CA ILE A 365 8.58 24.48 2.09
C ILE A 365 9.67 25.55 2.26
N PHE A 366 10.95 25.16 2.17
CA PHE A 366 12.08 26.09 2.25
C PHE A 366 11.95 27.23 1.24
N GLY A 367 11.79 26.91 -0.04
CA GLY A 367 11.67 27.90 -1.10
C GLY A 367 10.44 28.80 -0.95
N ARG A 368 9.32 28.27 -0.44
CA ARG A 368 8.12 29.05 -0.15
C ARG A 368 8.35 30.04 1.00
N LEU A 369 8.87 29.58 2.12
CA LEU A 369 9.09 30.43 3.29
C LEU A 369 10.19 31.48 3.04
N LEU A 370 11.20 31.13 2.24
CA LEU A 370 12.24 32.05 1.81
C LEU A 370 11.66 33.19 0.97
N LYS A 371 10.80 32.87 -0.01
CA LYS A 371 10.11 33.89 -0.83
C LYS A 371 9.18 34.79 -0.02
N GLN A 372 8.65 34.30 1.09
CA GLN A 372 7.82 35.08 2.01
C GLN A 372 8.67 35.94 2.97
N GLY A 373 10.00 35.78 2.98
CA GLY A 373 10.90 36.46 3.92
C GLY A 373 10.77 35.98 5.37
N VAL A 374 10.18 34.78 5.57
CA VAL A 374 9.93 34.21 6.90
C VAL A 374 11.17 33.51 7.45
N ILE A 375 11.96 32.91 6.58
CA ILE A 375 13.24 32.27 6.92
C ILE A 375 14.41 33.04 6.32
N GLY A 376 15.56 32.99 7.00
CA GLY A 376 16.80 33.65 6.60
C GLY A 376 18.03 32.91 7.13
N GLU A 377 19.20 33.52 6.97
CA GLU A 377 20.49 33.00 7.46
C GLU A 377 20.52 32.74 8.98
N SER A 378 19.67 33.44 9.74
CA SER A 378 19.55 33.30 11.19
C SER A 378 18.60 32.19 11.63
N THR A 379 17.88 31.57 10.70
CA THR A 379 16.90 30.52 10.98
C THR A 379 17.60 29.20 11.27
N SER A 380 17.13 28.50 12.30
CA SER A 380 17.59 27.14 12.61
C SER A 380 16.71 26.10 11.91
N PHE A 381 17.32 25.10 11.28
CA PHE A 381 16.59 24.07 10.55
C PHE A 381 16.75 22.72 11.23
N VAL A 382 15.64 22.06 11.53
CA VAL A 382 15.65 20.76 12.22
C VAL A 382 15.13 19.67 11.30
N VAL A 383 15.95 18.66 11.09
CA VAL A 383 15.70 17.53 10.18
C VAL A 383 15.66 16.18 10.90
N GLY A 384 16.01 16.16 12.19
CA GLY A 384 16.05 14.94 13.01
C GLY A 384 17.35 14.14 12.87
N GLN A 385 17.65 13.29 13.86
CA GLN A 385 18.88 12.47 13.89
C GLN A 385 18.72 11.11 13.21
N HIS A 386 17.49 10.70 12.88
CA HIS A 386 17.13 9.30 12.61
C HIS A 386 16.65 9.00 11.18
N GLY A 387 16.80 9.93 10.23
CA GLY A 387 16.45 9.69 8.82
C GLY A 387 17.66 9.38 7.94
N HIS A 388 17.44 8.67 6.83
CA HIS A 388 18.37 8.64 5.70
C HIS A 388 18.83 10.08 5.39
N GLY A 389 20.14 10.33 5.31
CA GLY A 389 20.71 11.69 5.20
C GLY A 389 20.27 12.51 3.98
N SER A 390 19.38 11.99 3.13
CA SER A 390 18.82 12.64 1.94
C SER A 390 18.10 13.95 2.25
N LEU A 391 17.30 14.02 3.32
CA LEU A 391 16.63 15.25 3.74
C LEU A 391 17.64 16.33 4.15
N ARG A 392 18.63 15.95 4.96
CA ARG A 392 19.70 16.83 5.40
C ARG A 392 20.53 17.34 4.22
N THR A 393 20.93 16.46 3.31
CA THR A 393 21.69 16.83 2.10
C THR A 393 20.88 17.74 1.19
N ALA A 394 19.59 17.49 1.00
CA ALA A 394 18.72 18.35 0.21
C ALA A 394 18.60 19.75 0.79
N LEU A 395 18.47 19.86 2.11
CA LEU A 395 18.39 21.16 2.79
C LEU A 395 19.73 21.89 2.78
N ALA A 396 20.85 21.20 3.04
CA ALA A 396 22.19 21.76 2.96
C ALA A 396 22.44 22.37 1.56
N ALA A 397 22.07 21.65 0.49
CA ALA A 397 22.17 22.17 -0.88
C ALA A 397 21.31 23.43 -1.10
N CYS A 398 20.11 23.51 -0.50
CA CYS A 398 19.29 24.72 -0.57
C CYS A 398 19.92 25.90 0.16
N MET A 399 20.54 25.66 1.33
CA MET A 399 21.26 26.68 2.09
C MET A 399 22.48 27.20 1.31
N GLU A 400 23.29 26.29 0.75
CA GLU A 400 24.45 26.64 -0.09
C GLU A 400 24.05 27.48 -1.30
N GLN A 401 22.92 27.18 -1.96
CA GLN A 401 22.39 27.99 -3.05
C GLN A 401 22.02 29.43 -2.64
N GLN A 402 21.73 29.67 -1.36
CA GLN A 402 21.48 31.01 -0.80
C GLN A 402 22.76 31.66 -0.24
N GLY A 403 23.92 31.02 -0.34
CA GLY A 403 25.16 31.49 0.27
C GLY A 403 25.21 31.28 1.79
N TRP A 404 24.44 30.31 2.31
CA TRP A 404 24.41 29.97 3.74
C TRP A 404 25.20 28.66 3.97
N PRO A 405 26.52 28.72 4.24
CA PRO A 405 27.33 27.53 4.51
C PRO A 405 26.75 26.76 5.71
N PRO A 406 26.30 25.50 5.51
CA PRO A 406 25.58 24.76 6.53
C PRO A 406 26.55 24.20 7.58
N THR A 407 26.26 24.45 8.86
CA THR A 407 27.00 23.89 10.00
C THR A 407 26.07 23.29 11.06
N HIS A 408 26.63 22.48 11.94
CA HIS A 408 25.92 21.80 13.02
C HIS A 408 26.22 22.47 14.36
N PRO A 409 25.21 22.90 15.14
CA PRO A 409 25.46 23.43 16.48
C PRO A 409 25.96 22.31 17.41
N TYR A 410 26.87 22.63 18.31
CA TYR A 410 27.40 21.68 19.30
C TYR A 410 26.44 21.56 20.49
N ASP A 411 26.26 20.34 21.01
CA ASP A 411 25.52 20.07 22.23
C ASP A 411 26.32 20.48 23.48
N ALA A 412 25.70 20.38 24.65
CA ALA A 412 26.33 20.72 25.93
C ALA A 412 27.54 19.82 26.27
N GLN A 413 27.69 18.68 25.59
CA GLN A 413 28.81 17.75 25.72
C GLN A 413 29.89 17.98 24.65
N GLY A 414 29.75 18.97 23.77
CA GLY A 414 30.70 19.30 22.72
C GLY A 414 30.62 18.41 21.47
N HIS A 415 29.55 17.64 21.29
CA HIS A 415 29.31 16.87 20.07
C HIS A 415 28.42 17.64 19.09
N PRO A 416 28.67 17.57 17.77
CA PRO A 416 27.83 18.26 16.79
C PRO A 416 26.43 17.63 16.73
N ASN A 417 25.40 18.44 16.93
CA ASN A 417 24.01 18.02 16.80
C ASN A 417 23.64 17.87 15.32
N ARG A 418 23.82 16.66 14.81
CA ARG A 418 23.60 16.31 13.40
C ARG A 418 22.14 16.43 12.93
N GLY A 419 21.20 16.58 13.86
CA GLY A 419 19.77 16.77 13.56
C GLY A 419 19.37 18.22 13.30
N VAL A 420 20.29 19.18 13.47
CA VAL A 420 20.05 20.62 13.29
C VAL A 420 21.07 21.20 12.34
N LEU A 421 20.63 22.04 11.40
CA LEU A 421 21.45 22.83 10.50
C LEU A 421 21.25 24.32 10.79
N VAL A 422 22.35 25.07 10.82
CA VAL A 422 22.36 26.54 10.94
C VAL A 422 23.36 27.11 9.93
N ALA A 423 23.21 28.36 9.51
CA ALA A 423 24.22 29.01 8.67
C ALA A 423 25.45 29.38 9.52
N ASP A 424 26.64 29.09 9.01
CA ASP A 424 27.89 29.55 9.63
C ASP A 424 28.07 31.05 9.35
N ARG A 425 27.73 31.87 10.35
CA ARG A 425 27.81 33.33 10.23
C ARG A 425 29.20 33.84 9.88
N ALA A 426 30.26 33.20 10.38
CA ALA A 426 31.63 33.65 10.09
C ALA A 426 31.98 33.47 8.61
N LEU A 427 31.48 32.41 7.99
CA LEU A 427 31.67 32.15 6.56
C LEU A 427 30.68 32.94 5.68
N VAL A 428 29.47 33.21 6.16
CA VAL A 428 28.52 34.13 5.49
C VAL A 428 29.14 35.52 5.39
N ASP A 429 29.64 36.06 6.52
CA ASP A 429 30.25 37.39 6.57
C ASP A 429 31.52 37.48 5.70
N ALA A 430 32.31 36.40 5.64
CA ALA A 430 33.49 36.32 4.77
C ALA A 430 33.14 36.30 3.27
N GLY A 431 32.06 35.61 2.87
CA GLY A 431 31.59 35.56 1.47
C GLY A 431 31.01 36.88 0.94
N VAL A 432 30.52 37.76 1.81
CA VAL A 432 30.06 39.11 1.45
C VAL A 432 31.24 40.04 1.12
N THR A 433 32.45 39.75 1.63
CA THR A 433 33.62 40.62 1.44
C THR A 433 34.33 40.50 0.08
N GLU A 434 33.97 39.55 -0.78
CA GLU A 434 34.62 39.38 -2.11
C GLU A 434 34.01 40.23 -3.25
N ASN A 435 33.03 41.09 -2.99
CA ASN A 435 32.49 42.02 -4.00
C ASN A 435 32.67 43.51 -3.62
N ALA A 436 33.88 43.88 -3.20
CA ALA A 436 34.30 45.28 -3.12
C ALA A 436 35.54 45.50 -4.00
N PRO A 437 35.51 46.39 -5.02
CA PRO A 437 36.71 46.75 -5.76
C PRO A 437 37.47 47.80 -4.95
N GLY A 438 38.55 47.40 -4.30
CA GLY A 438 39.39 48.35 -3.57
C GLY A 438 40.51 47.63 -2.85
N GLY A 439 41.66 47.52 -3.51
CA GLY A 439 42.84 46.90 -2.93
C GLY A 439 43.29 47.61 -1.67
N HIS A 440 43.81 46.83 -0.74
CA HIS A 440 45.13 47.09 -0.17
C HIS A 440 45.63 45.81 0.52
N GLN A 441 46.85 45.43 0.16
CA GLN A 441 47.64 44.37 0.77
C GLN A 441 47.72 44.57 2.28
N THR A 442 47.55 43.50 3.06
CA THR A 442 48.53 43.26 4.15
C THR A 442 48.65 41.77 4.50
N GLN A 443 49.89 41.42 4.81
CA GLN A 443 50.51 40.11 4.91
C GLN A 443 49.92 39.18 5.97
N ALA A 444 49.94 37.88 5.65
CA ALA A 444 49.85 36.78 6.59
C ALA A 444 51.14 36.64 7.42
N PRO A 445 51.06 36.07 8.63
CA PRO A 445 52.16 35.29 9.18
C PRO A 445 51.78 33.81 9.28
N VAL A 446 52.64 33.01 8.63
CA VAL A 446 52.85 31.58 8.83
C VAL A 446 53.33 31.34 10.27
N LEU A 447 52.85 30.30 10.94
CA LEU A 447 53.62 29.57 11.96
C LEU A 447 53.09 28.12 12.10
N GLU A 448 54.00 27.19 11.83
CA GLU A 448 53.87 25.74 11.96
C GLU A 448 53.82 25.25 13.42
N PRO A 449 53.42 23.98 13.66
CA PRO A 449 53.17 23.43 14.99
C PRO A 449 54.42 22.78 15.60
N ASN A 450 54.60 22.88 16.92
CA ASN A 450 55.39 21.89 17.64
C ASN A 450 54.94 21.72 19.10
N ALA A 451 54.80 20.46 19.48
CA ALA A 451 54.45 19.97 20.80
C ALA A 451 55.69 19.81 21.69
N VAL A 452 55.61 20.13 22.99
CA VAL A 452 56.32 19.41 24.08
C VAL A 452 55.53 19.53 25.39
N ARG A 453 55.63 18.45 26.18
CA ARG A 453 54.99 18.07 27.43
C ARG A 453 55.50 18.78 28.70
N HIS A 454 54.65 18.66 29.74
CA HIS A 454 54.92 18.35 31.17
C HIS A 454 54.91 19.45 32.26
N SER A 455 53.94 19.25 33.17
CA SER A 455 53.99 19.16 34.65
C SER A 455 54.12 20.40 35.54
N GLY A 456 53.18 20.50 36.50
CA GLY A 456 53.43 20.99 37.86
C GLY A 456 52.29 21.80 38.50
N ASN A 457 51.55 21.17 39.43
CA ASN A 457 51.04 21.61 40.76
C ASN A 457 50.59 23.08 40.98
N ASP A 458 49.65 23.44 41.86
CA ASP A 458 48.77 22.78 42.84
C ASP A 458 47.75 23.86 43.33
N ASP A 459 46.74 23.40 44.07
CA ASP A 459 46.02 24.08 45.15
C ASP A 459 44.72 24.90 44.93
N ILE A 460 43.62 24.13 45.06
CA ILE A 460 42.59 24.20 46.14
C ILE A 460 41.85 25.53 46.37
N ARG A 461 40.51 25.50 46.14
CA ARG A 461 39.49 25.68 47.21
C ARG A 461 38.07 25.30 46.74
N THR A 462 37.58 24.20 47.30
CA THR A 462 36.19 23.74 47.38
C THR A 462 35.32 24.64 48.28
N PRO A 463 33.98 24.48 48.28
CA PRO A 463 33.36 23.60 49.30
C PRO A 463 32.39 22.54 48.74
N LEU A 464 32.29 21.45 49.51
CA LEU A 464 31.53 20.19 49.33
C LEU A 464 30.07 20.29 49.91
N PRO A 465 29.35 19.18 50.24
CA PRO A 465 28.35 18.52 49.39
C PRO A 465 27.01 18.24 50.12
N ILE A 466 25.92 17.88 49.42
CA ILE A 466 24.86 17.02 49.99
C ILE A 466 24.36 16.05 48.92
N ASP A 467 24.60 14.76 49.17
CA ASP A 467 24.02 13.61 48.49
C ASP A 467 22.89 13.07 49.36
N VAL A 468 21.68 12.93 48.81
CA VAL A 468 20.70 11.96 49.33
C VAL A 468 19.86 11.39 48.18
N ARG A 469 20.32 10.30 47.58
CA ARG A 469 19.40 9.27 47.07
C ARG A 469 18.64 8.64 48.23
N ARG A 470 17.31 8.62 48.16
CA ARG A 470 16.31 7.69 48.76
C ARG A 470 14.97 8.47 48.77
N ILE A 471 13.77 7.99 48.44
CA ILE A 471 13.18 6.67 48.24
C ILE A 471 11.68 6.90 47.90
N ARG A 472 11.08 6.00 47.11
CA ARG A 472 9.62 5.67 46.98
C ARG A 472 8.68 6.69 46.33
N GLN A 473 8.01 6.31 45.23
CA GLN A 473 6.75 5.53 45.15
C GLN A 473 5.54 6.25 45.80
N VAL A 474 4.66 6.76 44.91
CA VAL A 474 3.17 6.65 44.86
C VAL A 474 2.39 7.16 46.08
N PRO A 475 1.33 7.97 45.89
CA PRO A 475 -0.01 7.44 45.57
C PRO A 475 -0.46 7.63 44.11
#